data_AF-A0A0G0VF63-F1
#
_entry.id   AF-A0A0G0VF63-F1
#
_cell.length_a   1.000
_cell.length_b   1.000
_cell.length_c   1.000
_cell.angle_alpha   90.00
_cell.angle_beta   90.00
_cell.angle_gamma   90.00
#
_symmetry.space_group_name_H-M   'P 1'
#
loop_
_entity.id
_entity.type
_entity.pdbx_description
1 polymer ?
#
loop_
_entity_poly.entity_id
_entity_poly.type
_entity_poly.pdbx_seq_one_letter_code
_entity_poly.pdbx_strand_id
1 'polypeptide(L)'
;MSCQNKLVWYELIPIFSFLGLGGRCRNCQTKISIQYPLVELATGIIFGALFLKFQDVFFANTFVFSFTYFYYAFIFSLLIIITVYDLRHKIIPDSLALILGILAFIGLFLFKTDGSFEFYPHLPALLEFLSGLLIAAPFALLWLVSSGKWMGLGDAKLAIGLGWMLGLSRAISGIVFAFWIGALVGLALVIFSKKYKIKSEIPFAPYLVLGALLVFFFKLHLFGI
;
A
#
# COMPACT_ATOMS: atom_id res chain seq x y z
N MET A 1 -23.67 -11.25 7.42
CA MET A 1 -24.88 -10.38 7.40
C MET A 1 -25.94 -10.98 8.32
N SER A 2 -25.72 -10.98 9.63
CA SER A 2 -26.57 -11.76 10.56
C SER A 2 -27.74 -10.98 11.17
N CYS A 3 -27.72 -9.64 11.15
CA CYS A 3 -28.74 -8.84 11.85
C CYS A 3 -29.57 -7.92 10.96
N GLN A 4 -29.15 -7.66 9.71
CA GLN A 4 -29.73 -6.66 8.78
C GLN A 4 -30.11 -5.29 9.41
N ASN A 5 -29.64 -5.00 10.62
CA ASN A 5 -30.02 -3.81 11.34
C ASN A 5 -29.29 -2.60 10.76
N LYS A 6 -30.00 -1.48 10.64
CA LYS A 6 -29.42 -0.22 10.18
C LYS A 6 -28.55 0.33 11.32
N LEU A 7 -27.26 0.50 11.05
CA LEU A 7 -26.31 1.06 12.02
C LEU A 7 -26.63 2.52 12.31
N VAL A 8 -26.53 2.92 13.57
CA VAL A 8 -26.73 4.30 14.01
C VAL A 8 -25.46 5.12 13.78
N TRP A 9 -25.55 6.44 13.64
CA TRP A 9 -24.42 7.30 13.28
C TRP A 9 -23.19 7.16 14.20
N TYR A 10 -23.35 6.96 15.50
CA TYR A 10 -22.23 6.77 16.42
C TYR A 10 -21.60 5.37 16.30
N GLU A 11 -22.33 4.39 15.77
CA GLU A 11 -21.79 3.06 15.40
C GLU A 11 -20.96 3.12 14.11
N LEU A 12 -20.98 4.26 13.41
CA LEU A 12 -20.13 4.54 12.25
C LEU A 12 -18.85 5.30 12.63
N ILE A 13 -18.74 5.78 13.88
CA ILE A 13 -17.49 6.38 14.35
C ILE A 13 -16.48 5.23 14.47
N PRO A 14 -15.36 5.21 13.71
CA PRO A 14 -14.47 4.06 13.49
C PRO A 14 -14.10 3.21 14.73
N ILE A 15 -12.84 3.18 15.14
CA ILE A 15 -12.31 2.39 16.26
C ILE A 15 -13.12 2.57 17.55
N PHE A 16 -13.69 3.77 17.76
CA PHE A 16 -14.48 4.09 18.94
C PHE A 16 -15.78 3.28 19.04
N SER A 17 -16.49 3.05 17.92
CA SER A 17 -17.69 2.20 17.94
C SER A 17 -17.34 0.76 18.27
N PHE A 18 -16.23 0.23 17.72
CA PHE A 18 -15.79 -1.14 17.99
C PHE A 18 -15.42 -1.33 19.47
N LEU A 19 -14.70 -0.37 20.07
CA LEU A 19 -14.35 -0.39 21.48
C LEU A 19 -15.58 -0.24 22.39
N GLY A 20 -16.47 0.71 22.09
CA GLY A 20 -17.69 0.95 22.87
C GLY A 20 -18.68 -0.23 22.81
N LEU A 21 -18.68 -0.99 21.72
CA LEU A 21 -19.50 -2.19 21.55
C LEU A 21 -18.82 -3.49 22.03
N GLY A 22 -17.59 -3.41 22.55
CA GLY A 22 -16.82 -4.58 22.99
C GLY A 22 -16.55 -5.59 21.87
N GLY A 23 -16.44 -5.12 20.62
CA GLY A 23 -16.21 -5.96 19.44
C GLY A 23 -17.39 -6.87 19.06
N ARG A 24 -18.61 -6.59 19.53
CA ARG A 24 -19.82 -7.34 19.19
C ARG A 24 -20.91 -6.42 18.70
N CYS A 25 -21.74 -6.88 17.76
CA CYS A 25 -22.90 -6.10 17.36
C CYS A 25 -23.87 -5.95 18.54
N ARG A 26 -24.39 -4.74 18.77
CA ARG A 26 -25.31 -4.45 19.87
C ARG A 26 -26.54 -5.37 19.90
N ASN A 27 -27.15 -5.61 18.74
CA ASN A 27 -28.42 -6.34 18.64
C ASN A 27 -28.23 -7.86 18.57
N CYS A 28 -27.41 -8.36 17.64
CA CYS A 28 -27.24 -9.81 17.43
C CYS A 28 -26.07 -10.43 18.19
N GLN A 29 -25.26 -9.64 18.92
CA GLN A 29 -24.09 -10.09 19.69
C GLN A 29 -23.02 -10.84 18.88
N THR A 30 -23.12 -10.85 17.55
CA THR A 30 -22.14 -11.48 16.68
C THR A 30 -20.84 -10.71 16.74
N LYS A 31 -19.71 -11.43 16.82
CA LYS A 31 -18.37 -10.83 16.84
C LYS A 31 -18.11 -10.06 15.54
N ILE A 32 -17.67 -8.83 15.68
CA ILE A 32 -17.18 -8.01 14.57
C ILE A 32 -15.72 -8.41 14.33
N SER A 33 -15.33 -8.56 13.05
CA SER A 33 -13.94 -8.94 12.71
C SER A 33 -12.98 -7.85 13.15
N ILE A 34 -11.87 -8.24 13.81
CA ILE A 34 -10.79 -7.32 14.21
C ILE A 34 -10.11 -6.64 13.01
N GLN A 35 -10.31 -7.18 11.81
CA GLN A 35 -9.81 -6.62 10.57
C GLN A 35 -10.33 -5.19 10.33
N TYR A 36 -11.59 -4.90 10.69
CA TYR A 36 -12.18 -3.58 10.47
C TYR A 36 -11.49 -2.48 11.29
N PRO A 37 -11.41 -2.57 12.64
CA PRO A 37 -10.72 -1.54 13.43
C PRO A 37 -9.22 -1.45 13.12
N LEU A 38 -8.58 -2.56 12.70
CA LEU A 38 -7.17 -2.52 12.28
C LEU A 38 -6.97 -1.71 11.00
N VAL A 39 -7.85 -1.87 10.00
CA VAL A 39 -7.76 -1.10 8.74
C VAL A 39 -8.07 0.38 8.99
N GLU A 40 -9.04 0.68 9.84
CA GLU A 40 -9.37 2.05 10.25
C GLU A 40 -8.19 2.72 10.97
N LEU A 41 -7.56 2.01 11.91
CA LEU A 41 -6.38 2.50 12.62
C LEU A 41 -5.19 2.68 11.69
N ALA A 42 -4.92 1.72 10.80
CA ALA A 42 -3.86 1.84 9.82
C ALA A 42 -4.08 3.05 8.89
N THR A 43 -5.31 3.27 8.44
CA THR A 43 -5.66 4.42 7.59
C THR A 43 -5.45 5.74 8.34
N GLY A 44 -5.90 5.82 9.60
CA GLY A 44 -5.70 7.01 10.45
C GLY A 44 -4.22 7.31 10.70
N ILE A 45 -3.41 6.28 10.98
CA ILE A 45 -1.96 6.42 11.16
C ILE A 45 -1.30 6.91 9.87
N ILE A 46 -1.63 6.31 8.73
CA ILE A 46 -1.02 6.69 7.44
C ILE A 46 -1.40 8.13 7.09
N PHE A 47 -2.64 8.54 7.30
CA PHE A 47 -3.09 9.92 7.02
C PHE A 47 -2.43 10.93 7.97
N GLY A 48 -2.31 10.59 9.25
CA GLY A 48 -1.54 11.40 10.21
C GLY A 48 -0.06 11.51 9.83
N ALA A 49 0.56 10.40 9.39
CA ALA A 49 1.93 10.39 8.92
C ALA A 49 2.13 11.21 7.64
N LEU A 50 1.15 11.19 6.71
CA LEU A 50 1.16 12.06 5.53
C LEU A 50 1.14 13.53 5.90
N PHE A 51 0.30 13.91 6.87
CA PHE A 51 0.27 15.29 7.38
C PHE A 51 1.64 15.70 7.94
N LEU A 52 2.24 14.85 8.79
CA LEU A 52 3.55 15.12 9.39
C LEU A 52 4.67 15.21 8.36
N LYS A 53 4.63 14.38 7.31
CA LYS A 53 5.63 14.40 6.23
C LYS A 53 5.58 15.69 5.42
N PHE A 54 4.39 16.23 5.18
CA PHE A 54 4.19 17.44 4.36
C PHE A 54 3.92 18.70 5.19
N GLN A 55 4.17 18.67 6.51
CA GLN A 55 3.89 19.80 7.41
C GLN A 55 4.64 21.09 6.99
N ASP A 56 5.87 20.98 6.50
CA ASP A 56 6.65 22.13 6.08
C ASP A 56 6.01 22.81 4.86
N VAL A 57 5.46 22.00 3.93
CA VAL A 57 4.71 22.46 2.76
C VAL A 57 3.39 23.11 3.17
N PHE A 58 2.75 22.63 4.25
CA PHE A 58 1.52 23.24 4.79
C PHE A 58 1.74 24.69 5.20
N PHE A 59 2.83 24.97 5.92
CA PHE A 59 3.19 26.32 6.37
C PHE A 59 3.70 27.20 5.22
N ALA A 60 4.36 26.62 4.22
CA ALA A 60 4.85 27.36 3.05
C ALA A 60 3.72 27.74 2.09
N ASN A 61 2.88 26.77 1.71
CA ASN A 61 1.79 26.98 0.75
C ASN A 61 0.67 25.95 0.93
N THR A 62 -0.43 26.40 1.56
CA THR A 62 -1.59 25.54 1.86
C THR A 62 -2.25 24.95 0.61
N PHE A 63 -2.18 25.63 -0.53
CA PHE A 63 -2.76 25.12 -1.78
C PHE A 63 -1.96 23.92 -2.29
N VAL A 64 -0.64 24.08 -2.41
CA VAL A 64 0.28 23.00 -2.82
C VAL A 64 0.16 21.81 -1.86
N PHE A 65 0.14 22.08 -0.55
CA PHE A 65 -0.08 21.04 0.46
C PHE A 65 -1.38 20.28 0.23
N SER A 66 -2.49 20.97 -0.02
CA SER A 66 -3.80 20.32 -0.20
C SER A 66 -3.76 19.36 -1.39
N PHE A 67 -3.22 19.79 -2.53
CA PHE A 67 -3.09 18.92 -3.71
C PHE A 67 -2.19 17.71 -3.45
N THR A 68 -1.00 17.91 -2.88
CA THR A 68 -0.07 16.83 -2.54
C THR A 68 -0.69 15.85 -1.55
N TYR A 69 -1.30 16.36 -0.48
CA TYR A 69 -1.92 15.56 0.57
C TYR A 69 -3.08 14.72 0.01
N PHE A 70 -4.02 15.32 -0.74
CA PHE A 70 -5.15 14.58 -1.32
C PHE A 70 -4.68 13.51 -2.31
N TYR A 71 -3.70 13.82 -3.15
CA TYR A 71 -3.15 12.86 -4.10
C TYR A 71 -2.55 11.63 -3.39
N TYR A 72 -1.66 11.83 -2.43
CA TYR A 72 -1.03 10.71 -1.72
C TYR A 72 -2.01 10.01 -0.77
N ALA A 73 -2.93 10.72 -0.12
CA ALA A 73 -3.98 10.10 0.70
C ALA A 73 -4.84 9.16 -0.15
N PHE A 74 -5.20 9.57 -1.36
CA PHE A 74 -5.94 8.72 -2.29
C PHE A 74 -5.13 7.49 -2.71
N ILE A 75 -3.87 7.65 -3.12
CA ILE A 75 -3.00 6.53 -3.46
C ILE A 75 -2.84 5.54 -2.28
N PHE A 76 -2.53 6.03 -1.09
CA PHE A 76 -2.36 5.15 0.07
C PHE A 76 -3.66 4.47 0.47
N SER A 77 -4.81 5.11 0.30
CA SER A 77 -6.11 4.45 0.50
C SER A 77 -6.31 3.28 -0.49
N LEU A 78 -5.92 3.42 -1.76
CA LEU A 78 -5.95 2.33 -2.72
C LEU A 78 -5.00 1.20 -2.33
N LEU A 79 -3.78 1.53 -1.89
CA LEU A 79 -2.81 0.54 -1.43
C LEU A 79 -3.29 -0.24 -0.20
N ILE A 80 -3.99 0.42 0.74
CA ILE A 80 -4.63 -0.25 1.87
C ILE A 80 -5.71 -1.20 1.38
N ILE A 81 -6.59 -0.77 0.47
CA ILE A 81 -7.64 -1.63 -0.09
C ILE A 81 -7.03 -2.85 -0.79
N ILE A 82 -6.00 -2.64 -1.62
CA ILE A 82 -5.29 -3.73 -2.31
C ILE A 82 -4.68 -4.70 -1.29
N THR A 83 -4.02 -4.20 -0.25
CA THR A 83 -3.41 -5.01 0.81
C THR A 83 -4.45 -5.86 1.53
N VAL A 84 -5.57 -5.24 1.92
CA VAL A 84 -6.66 -5.90 2.64
C VAL A 84 -7.34 -6.96 1.78
N TYR A 85 -7.53 -6.65 0.49
CA TYR A 85 -8.14 -7.57 -0.46
C TYR A 85 -7.21 -8.75 -0.74
N ASP A 86 -5.91 -8.52 -0.92
CA ASP A 86 -4.93 -9.57 -1.15
C ASP A 86 -4.74 -10.49 0.07
N LEU A 87 -4.75 -9.94 1.29
CA LEU A 87 -4.73 -10.75 2.51
C LEU A 87 -5.94 -11.68 2.65
N ARG A 88 -7.10 -11.30 2.07
CA ARG A 88 -8.34 -12.09 2.16
C ARG A 88 -8.50 -13.06 0.99
N HIS A 89 -8.18 -12.61 -0.22
CA HIS A 89 -8.50 -13.31 -1.46
C HIS A 89 -7.27 -13.78 -2.24
N LYS A 90 -6.06 -13.39 -1.85
CA LYS A 90 -4.77 -13.69 -2.53
C LYS A 90 -4.73 -13.30 -4.00
N ILE A 91 -5.53 -12.31 -4.39
CA ILE A 91 -5.66 -11.83 -5.76
C ILE A 91 -5.68 -10.31 -5.69
N ILE A 92 -4.97 -9.64 -6.58
CA ILE A 92 -5.05 -8.18 -6.72
C ILE A 92 -6.11 -7.84 -7.78
N PRO A 93 -7.15 -7.04 -7.46
CA PRO A 93 -8.12 -6.62 -8.45
C PRO A 93 -7.48 -5.77 -9.55
N ASP A 94 -7.64 -6.21 -10.80
CA ASP A 94 -7.04 -5.54 -11.97
C ASP A 94 -7.48 -4.08 -12.11
N SER A 95 -8.72 -3.76 -11.76
CA SER A 95 -9.23 -2.39 -11.76
C SER A 95 -8.49 -1.49 -10.79
N LEU A 96 -8.20 -1.96 -9.57
CA LEU A 96 -7.48 -1.18 -8.55
C LEU A 96 -6.02 -0.99 -8.93
N ALA A 97 -5.36 -2.03 -9.44
CA ALA A 97 -3.99 -1.94 -9.91
C ALA A 97 -3.85 -0.97 -11.09
N LEU A 98 -4.81 -0.98 -12.02
CA LEU A 98 -4.85 -0.06 -13.15
C LEU A 98 -5.09 1.38 -12.71
N ILE A 99 -6.04 1.63 -11.80
CA ILE A 99 -6.29 2.97 -11.24
C ILE A 99 -5.03 3.51 -10.57
N LEU A 100 -4.37 2.67 -9.75
CA LEU A 100 -3.10 3.03 -9.11
C LEU A 100 -2.03 3.38 -10.16
N GLY A 101 -1.89 2.56 -11.20
CA GLY A 101 -0.93 2.78 -12.29
C GLY A 101 -1.18 4.09 -13.04
N ILE A 102 -2.43 4.39 -13.41
CA ILE A 102 -2.78 5.66 -14.08
C ILE A 102 -2.47 6.85 -13.18
N LEU A 103 -2.84 6.79 -11.90
CA LEU A 103 -2.60 7.89 -10.97
C LEU A 103 -1.10 8.11 -10.73
N ALA A 104 -0.33 7.04 -10.57
CA ALA A 104 1.11 7.12 -10.43
C ALA A 104 1.78 7.66 -11.70
N PHE A 105 1.30 7.26 -12.88
CA PHE A 105 1.78 7.76 -14.16
C PHE A 105 1.51 9.25 -14.33
N ILE A 106 0.30 9.72 -14.03
CA ILE A 106 -0.01 11.16 -14.01
C ILE A 106 0.86 11.87 -12.98
N GLY A 107 1.12 11.23 -11.83
CA GLY A 107 1.98 11.74 -10.77
C GLY A 107 3.40 12.08 -11.22
N LEU A 108 3.97 11.32 -12.16
CA LEU A 108 5.30 11.59 -12.72
C LEU A 108 5.45 12.99 -13.29
N PHE A 109 4.38 13.57 -13.82
CA PHE A 109 4.40 14.91 -14.42
C PHE A 109 4.12 16.01 -13.39
N LEU A 110 3.64 15.65 -12.20
CA LEU A 110 3.13 16.58 -11.20
C LEU A 110 3.98 16.63 -9.93
N PHE A 111 4.74 15.57 -9.62
CA PHE A 111 5.46 15.43 -8.38
C PHE A 111 6.92 15.02 -8.61
N LYS A 112 7.84 15.64 -7.87
CA LYS A 112 9.25 15.26 -7.91
C LYS A 112 9.49 13.91 -7.24
N THR A 113 10.29 13.07 -7.89
CA THR A 113 10.78 11.80 -7.31
C THR A 113 12.16 11.94 -6.67
N ASP A 114 12.48 13.09 -6.07
CA ASP A 114 13.73 13.33 -5.33
C ASP A 114 13.59 13.09 -3.81
N GLY A 115 12.41 12.64 -3.37
CA GLY A 115 12.13 12.29 -1.98
C GLY A 115 11.45 13.42 -1.20
N SER A 116 11.39 14.61 -1.78
CA SER A 116 10.50 15.68 -1.31
C SER A 116 9.04 15.33 -1.61
N PHE A 117 8.77 14.71 -2.76
CA PHE A 117 7.42 14.41 -3.25
C PHE A 117 6.53 15.66 -3.33
N GLU A 118 7.16 16.81 -3.55
CA GLU A 118 6.49 18.09 -3.68
C GLU A 118 5.80 18.21 -5.03
N PHE A 119 4.66 18.88 -5.05
CA PHE A 119 3.96 19.21 -6.28
C PHE A 119 4.76 20.25 -7.06
N TYR A 120 5.30 19.84 -8.19
CA TYR A 120 6.05 20.65 -9.12
C TYR A 120 5.86 20.08 -10.51
N PRO A 121 5.06 20.72 -11.38
CA PRO A 121 4.87 20.24 -12.74
C PRO A 121 6.19 20.19 -13.51
N HIS A 122 6.58 19.01 -13.99
CA HIS A 122 7.80 18.83 -14.76
C HIS A 122 7.67 17.74 -15.83
N LEU A 123 8.64 17.70 -16.75
CA LEU A 123 8.82 16.56 -17.65
C LEU A 123 9.65 15.51 -16.92
N PRO A 124 9.17 14.27 -16.77
CA PRO A 124 9.92 13.21 -16.11
C PRO A 124 11.16 12.85 -16.92
N ALA A 125 12.25 12.56 -16.23
CA ALA A 125 13.45 12.04 -16.88
C ALA A 125 13.17 10.64 -17.48
N LEU A 126 13.96 10.21 -18.47
CA LEU A 126 13.78 8.89 -19.10
C LEU A 126 13.77 7.74 -18.08
N LEU A 127 14.63 7.82 -17.06
CA LEU A 127 14.69 6.82 -15.99
C LEU A 127 13.45 6.83 -15.08
N GLU A 128 12.86 7.99 -14.81
CA GLU A 128 11.61 8.11 -14.05
C GLU A 128 10.43 7.59 -14.86
N PHE A 129 10.40 7.90 -16.16
CA PHE A 129 9.37 7.41 -17.07
C PHE A 129 9.38 5.88 -17.19
N LEU A 130 10.58 5.30 -17.29
CA LEU A 130 10.76 3.84 -17.37
C LEU A 130 10.72 3.13 -16.01
N SER A 131 10.69 3.86 -14.89
CA SER A 131 10.83 3.26 -13.56
C SER A 131 9.76 2.20 -13.29
N GLY A 132 8.49 2.46 -13.61
CA GLY A 132 7.40 1.50 -13.43
C GLY A 132 7.64 0.19 -14.19
N LEU A 133 8.09 0.29 -15.45
CA LEU A 133 8.34 -0.89 -16.28
C LEU A 133 9.59 -1.66 -15.82
N LEU A 134 10.67 -0.95 -15.48
CA LEU A 134 11.91 -1.55 -14.97
C LEU A 134 11.68 -2.27 -13.64
N ILE A 135 10.87 -1.68 -12.77
CA ILE A 135 10.51 -2.26 -11.48
C ILE A 135 9.61 -3.49 -11.66
N ALA A 136 8.68 -3.47 -12.62
CA ALA A 136 7.82 -4.61 -12.90
C ALA A 136 8.51 -5.73 -13.69
N ALA A 137 9.58 -5.44 -14.41
CA ALA A 137 10.32 -6.40 -15.24
C ALA A 137 10.74 -7.67 -14.50
N PRO A 138 11.40 -7.64 -13.32
CA PRO A 138 11.75 -8.86 -12.59
C PRO A 138 10.52 -9.69 -12.21
N PHE A 139 9.41 -9.04 -11.84
CA PHE A 139 8.16 -9.72 -11.49
C PHE A 139 7.52 -10.40 -12.71
N ALA A 140 7.47 -9.68 -13.83
CA ALA A 140 6.95 -10.20 -15.10
C ALA A 140 7.82 -11.36 -15.63
N LEU A 141 9.14 -11.26 -15.51
CA LEU A 141 10.07 -12.32 -15.92
C LEU A 141 9.88 -13.59 -15.07
N LEU A 142 9.76 -13.45 -13.75
CA LEU A 142 9.46 -14.58 -12.87
C LEU A 142 8.11 -15.23 -13.20
N TRP A 143 7.10 -14.42 -13.54
CA TRP A 143 5.81 -14.94 -14.00
C TRP A 143 5.93 -15.70 -15.33
N LEU A 144 6.61 -15.13 -16.33
CA LEU A 144 6.80 -15.75 -17.65
C LEU A 144 7.54 -17.09 -17.55
N VAL A 145 8.63 -17.14 -16.79
CA VAL A 145 9.45 -18.34 -16.62
C VAL A 145 8.70 -19.43 -15.84
N SER A 146 7.93 -19.04 -14.81
CA SER A 146 7.21 -20.00 -13.98
C SER A 146 5.81 -20.36 -14.49
N SER A 147 5.37 -19.76 -15.60
CA SER A 147 3.99 -19.81 -16.09
C SER A 147 2.97 -19.44 -14.98
N GLY A 148 3.34 -18.49 -14.12
CA GLY A 148 2.55 -18.02 -12.98
C GLY A 148 2.51 -18.93 -11.75
N LYS A 149 3.37 -19.94 -11.65
CA LYS A 149 3.45 -20.81 -10.46
C LYS A 149 4.17 -20.18 -9.28
N TRP A 150 5.12 -19.28 -9.53
CA TRP A 150 5.94 -18.70 -8.45
C TRP A 150 5.35 -17.42 -7.88
N MET A 151 4.72 -16.61 -8.74
CA MET A 151 4.23 -15.30 -8.36
C MET A 151 3.07 -14.88 -9.27
N GLY A 152 2.15 -14.09 -8.72
CA GLY A 152 0.99 -13.61 -9.45
C GLY A 152 1.34 -12.45 -10.38
N LEU A 153 0.62 -12.34 -11.50
CA LEU A 153 0.67 -11.13 -12.36
C LEU A 153 0.25 -9.86 -11.62
N GLY A 154 -0.57 -10.00 -10.57
CA GLY A 154 -1.00 -8.89 -9.74
C GLY A 154 0.19 -8.12 -9.16
N ASP A 155 1.19 -8.82 -8.62
CA ASP A 155 2.37 -8.20 -8.01
C ASP A 155 3.16 -7.37 -9.03
N ALA A 156 3.28 -7.86 -10.27
CA ALA A 156 3.92 -7.11 -11.36
C ALA A 156 3.13 -5.83 -11.70
N LYS A 157 1.79 -5.88 -11.75
CA LYS A 157 0.95 -4.70 -12.00
C LYS A 157 1.05 -3.68 -10.88
N LEU A 158 1.07 -4.13 -9.62
CA LEU A 158 1.30 -3.27 -8.46
C LEU A 158 2.68 -2.60 -8.53
N ALA A 159 3.70 -3.37 -8.91
CA ALA A 159 5.08 -2.89 -9.06
C ALA A 159 5.20 -1.74 -10.07
N ILE A 160 4.42 -1.75 -11.17
CA ILE A 160 4.36 -0.62 -12.12
C ILE A 160 3.95 0.67 -11.41
N GLY A 161 2.83 0.63 -10.68
CA GLY A 161 2.31 1.79 -9.96
C GLY A 161 3.28 2.28 -8.88
N LEU A 162 3.88 1.37 -8.12
CA LEU A 162 4.87 1.72 -7.09
C LEU A 162 6.16 2.29 -7.68
N GLY A 163 6.60 1.77 -8.84
CA GLY A 163 7.79 2.26 -9.54
C GLY A 163 7.62 3.70 -10.03
N TRP A 164 6.48 4.03 -10.63
CA TRP A 164 6.18 5.41 -11.04
C TRP A 164 5.95 6.34 -9.85
N MET A 165 5.32 5.85 -8.78
CA MET A 165 5.08 6.66 -7.59
C MET A 165 6.38 7.04 -6.84
N LEU A 166 7.30 6.09 -6.67
CA LEU A 166 8.49 6.27 -5.84
C LEU A 166 9.73 6.72 -6.62
N GLY A 167 9.76 6.49 -7.93
CA GLY A 167 10.96 6.54 -8.75
C GLY A 167 11.77 5.25 -8.65
N LEU A 168 12.72 5.07 -9.58
CA LEU A 168 13.46 3.81 -9.75
C LEU A 168 14.23 3.39 -8.49
N SER A 169 15.10 4.25 -7.97
CA SER A 169 15.97 3.87 -6.85
C SER A 169 15.19 3.55 -5.56
N ARG A 170 14.19 4.38 -5.22
CA ARG A 170 13.35 4.17 -4.05
C ARG A 170 12.46 2.94 -4.20
N ALA A 171 11.93 2.69 -5.39
CA ALA A 171 11.16 1.47 -5.64
C ALA A 171 12.02 0.21 -5.50
N ILE A 172 13.28 0.21 -5.99
CA ILE A 172 14.22 -0.90 -5.75
C ILE A 172 14.44 -1.09 -4.25
N SER A 173 14.71 -0.01 -3.52
CA SER A 173 14.87 -0.07 -2.06
C SER A 173 13.62 -0.65 -1.38
N GLY A 174 12.44 -0.26 -1.83
CA GLY A 174 11.15 -0.75 -1.31
C GLY A 174 10.96 -2.24 -1.55
N ILE A 175 11.36 -2.75 -2.71
CA ILE A 175 11.32 -4.18 -3.04
C ILE A 175 12.28 -4.96 -2.13
N VAL A 176 13.48 -4.46 -1.89
CA VAL A 176 14.43 -5.10 -0.96
C VAL A 176 13.82 -5.21 0.43
N PHE A 177 13.24 -4.13 0.96
CA PHE A 177 12.53 -4.18 2.24
C PHE A 177 11.33 -5.14 2.21
N ALA A 178 10.57 -5.18 1.11
CA ALA A 178 9.46 -6.11 0.95
C ALA A 178 9.93 -7.57 1.04
N PHE A 179 11.03 -7.93 0.38
CA PHE A 179 11.61 -9.27 0.47
C PHE A 179 12.11 -9.58 1.88
N TRP A 180 12.79 -8.65 2.55
CA TRP A 180 13.28 -8.86 3.91
C TRP A 180 12.15 -9.05 4.92
N ILE A 181 11.14 -8.19 4.88
CA ILE A 181 9.96 -8.28 5.75
C ILE A 181 9.17 -9.55 5.43
N GLY A 182 8.92 -9.83 4.16
CA GLY A 182 8.21 -11.03 3.71
C GLY A 182 8.92 -12.32 4.12
N ALA A 183 10.25 -12.37 3.98
CA ALA A 183 11.04 -13.52 4.43
C ALA A 183 11.00 -13.69 5.95
N LEU A 184 11.17 -12.60 6.72
CA LEU A 184 11.12 -12.64 8.18
C LEU A 184 9.75 -13.10 8.68
N VAL A 185 8.68 -12.50 8.17
CA VAL A 185 7.30 -12.86 8.54
C VAL A 185 6.95 -14.27 8.07
N GLY A 186 7.34 -14.65 6.86
CA GLY A 186 7.12 -15.99 6.34
C GLY A 186 7.81 -17.07 7.17
N LEU A 187 9.08 -16.88 7.53
CA LEU A 187 9.82 -17.78 8.41
C LEU A 187 9.19 -17.85 9.80
N ALA A 188 8.83 -16.70 10.39
CA ALA A 188 8.16 -16.67 11.68
C ALA A 188 6.83 -17.44 11.66
N LEU A 189 6.02 -17.29 10.60
CA LEU A 189 4.76 -18.03 10.45
C LEU A 189 4.98 -19.54 10.34
N VAL A 190 6.00 -19.99 9.59
CA VAL A 190 6.32 -21.43 9.47
C VAL A 190 6.84 -22.01 10.79
N ILE A 191 7.63 -21.25 11.57
CA ILE A 191 8.21 -21.71 12.83
C ILE A 191 7.15 -21.72 13.95
N PHE A 192 6.38 -20.65 14.10
CA PHE A 192 5.49 -20.47 15.26
C PHE A 192 4.06 -20.93 15.02
N SER A 193 3.61 -21.09 13.77
CA SER A 193 2.24 -21.50 13.48
C SER A 193 2.16 -22.93 12.99
N LYS A 194 1.40 -23.77 13.71
CA LYS A 194 1.08 -25.14 13.29
C LYS A 194 0.24 -25.22 12.00
N LYS A 195 -0.33 -24.09 11.57
CA LYS A 195 -1.25 -24.00 10.43
C LYS A 195 -0.54 -23.75 9.10
N TYR A 196 0.64 -23.11 9.13
CA TYR A 196 1.41 -22.78 7.94
C TYR A 196 2.54 -23.80 7.76
N LYS A 197 2.63 -24.36 6.56
CA LYS A 197 3.72 -25.26 6.15
C LYS A 197 4.62 -24.53 5.17
N ILE A 198 5.82 -25.06 4.90
CA ILE A 198 6.76 -24.52 3.90
C ILE A 198 6.11 -24.35 2.51
N LYS A 199 5.11 -25.18 2.18
CA LYS A 199 4.37 -25.11 0.89
C LYS A 199 3.15 -24.17 0.92
N SER A 200 2.89 -23.47 2.02
CA SER A 200 1.75 -22.57 2.11
C SER A 200 2.02 -21.28 1.35
N GLU A 201 1.10 -20.91 0.45
CA GLU A 201 1.16 -19.65 -0.30
C GLU A 201 0.87 -18.46 0.62
N ILE A 202 1.78 -17.50 0.63
CA ILE A 202 1.67 -16.24 1.37
C ILE A 202 1.52 -15.09 0.35
N PRO A 203 0.51 -14.22 0.48
CA PRO A 203 0.35 -13.03 -0.37
C PRO A 203 1.56 -12.10 -0.27
N PHE A 204 2.13 -11.69 -1.41
CA PHE A 204 3.34 -10.85 -1.45
C PHE A 204 3.04 -9.33 -1.48
N ALA A 205 1.91 -8.94 -2.05
CA ALA A 205 1.50 -7.53 -2.16
C ALA A 205 1.53 -6.74 -0.84
N PRO A 206 1.11 -7.28 0.33
CA PRO A 206 1.19 -6.58 1.61
C PRO A 206 2.62 -6.15 1.95
N TYR A 207 3.61 -7.00 1.64
CA TYR A 207 5.01 -6.69 1.91
C TYR A 207 5.56 -5.66 0.92
N LEU A 208 5.13 -5.69 -0.36
CA LEU A 208 5.44 -4.63 -1.33
C LEU A 208 4.92 -3.27 -0.86
N VAL A 209 3.67 -3.20 -0.40
CA VAL A 209 3.06 -1.97 0.12
C VAL A 209 3.79 -1.50 1.38
N LEU A 210 4.16 -2.40 2.29
CA LEU A 210 4.94 -2.05 3.48
C LEU A 210 6.33 -1.51 3.13
N GLY A 211 7.03 -2.14 2.18
CA GLY A 211 8.32 -1.64 1.69
C GLY A 211 8.21 -0.25 1.06
N ALA A 212 7.16 -0.03 0.25
CA ALA A 212 6.85 1.28 -0.32
C ALA A 212 6.55 2.33 0.76
N LEU A 213 5.77 1.99 1.78
CA LEU A 213 5.49 2.87 2.93
C LEU A 213 6.78 3.29 3.64
N LEU A 214 7.65 2.33 3.96
CA LEU A 214 8.90 2.60 4.67
C LEU A 214 9.80 3.54 3.87
N VAL A 215 9.99 3.27 2.59
CA VAL A 215 10.83 4.12 1.74
C VAL A 215 10.21 5.50 1.55
N PHE A 216 8.89 5.57 1.38
CA PHE A 216 8.19 6.83 1.24
C PHE A 216 8.36 7.70 2.48
N PHE A 217 8.11 7.19 3.68
CA PHE A 217 8.14 8.00 4.90
C PHE A 217 9.55 8.29 5.42
N PHE A 218 10.45 7.31 5.37
CA PHE A 218 11.78 7.43 5.99
C PHE A 218 12.87 7.86 5.01
N LYS A 219 12.52 8.21 3.76
CA LYS A 219 13.45 8.59 2.68
C LYS A 219 14.61 7.58 2.52
N LEU A 220 14.33 6.30 2.77
CA LEU A 220 15.33 5.23 2.73
C LEU A 220 15.77 5.00 1.29
N HIS A 221 17.03 5.27 1.03
CA HIS A 221 17.62 5.19 -0.30
C HIS A 221 18.87 4.34 -0.23
N LEU A 222 18.74 3.07 -0.61
CA LEU A 222 19.85 2.12 -0.56
C LEU A 222 20.81 2.28 -1.75
N PHE A 223 20.33 2.83 -2.87
CA PHE A 223 21.08 2.90 -4.13
C PHE A 223 21.18 4.33 -4.63
N GLY A 224 22.39 4.91 -4.73
CA GLY A 224 22.62 6.30 -5.17
C GLY A 224 22.46 6.56 -6.68
N ILE A 225 21.40 6.03 -7.31
CA ILE A 225 21.15 6.13 -8.76
C ILE A 225 20.20 7.29 -9.07
#